data_AF-A0A0A0DCX4-F1
#
_entry.id   AF-A0A0A0DCX4-F1
#
_cell.length_a   1.000
_cell.length_b   1.000
_cell.length_c   1.000
_cell.angle_alpha   90.00
_cell.angle_beta   90.00
_cell.angle_gamma   90.00
#
_symmetry.space_group_name_H-M   'P 1'
#
loop_
_entity.id
_entity.type
_entity.pdbx_description
1 polymer ?
#
loop_
_entity_poly.entity_id
_entity_poly.type
_entity_poly.pdbx_seq_one_letter_code
_entity_poly.pdbx_strand_id
1 'polypeptide(L)'
;MLDAAERRMRTTLAIDDDVLAAAKGLAAQQRKTVGEVISDLARKSLSARSSSGKLRNGVPLLRAAGHQAPVTSDLIKQLQDDLPE
;
A
#
# COMPACT_ATOMS: atom_id res chain seq x y z
N MET A 1 21.50 19.89 7.00
CA MET A 1 21.44 20.59 5.71
C MET A 1 20.84 19.67 4.66
N LEU A 2 19.52 19.75 4.48
CA LEU A 2 18.80 19.60 3.22
C LEU A 2 17.50 20.36 3.48
N ASP A 3 17.36 21.51 2.82
CA ASP A 3 16.30 22.48 3.08
C ASP A 3 14.93 21.87 2.81
N ALA A 4 14.00 22.03 3.74
CA ALA A 4 12.61 21.62 3.57
C ALA A 4 11.92 22.30 2.36
N ALA A 5 12.56 23.32 1.78
CA ALA A 5 12.17 24.02 0.56
C ALA A 5 12.39 23.24 -0.75
N GLU A 6 13.24 22.20 -0.79
CA GLU A 6 13.34 21.29 -1.95
C GLU A 6 12.07 20.42 -2.13
N ARG A 7 11.20 20.36 -1.12
CA ARG A 7 10.09 19.39 -1.04
C ARG A 7 8.76 19.82 -1.65
N ARG A 8 8.71 20.89 -2.45
CA ARG A 8 7.53 21.27 -3.23
C ARG A 8 7.87 21.49 -4.70
N MET A 9 8.38 20.44 -5.35
CA MET A 9 8.51 20.45 -6.81
C MET A 9 7.13 20.57 -7.47
N ARG A 10 7.02 21.52 -8.41
CA ARG A 10 5.89 21.63 -9.35
C ARG A 10 6.34 21.03 -10.67
N THR A 11 5.59 20.06 -11.16
CA THR A 11 5.91 19.36 -12.41
C THR A 11 4.66 19.38 -13.28
N THR A 12 4.83 19.63 -14.58
CA THR A 12 3.76 19.50 -15.57
C THR A 12 3.85 18.11 -16.17
N LEU A 13 2.74 17.36 -16.14
CA LEU A 13 2.63 16.01 -16.69
C LEU A 13 1.37 15.94 -17.55
N ALA A 14 1.47 15.31 -18.72
CA ALA A 14 0.29 14.93 -19.50
C ALA A 14 -0.35 13.68 -18.89
N ILE A 15 -1.66 13.71 -18.67
CA ILE A 15 -2.45 12.59 -18.14
C ILE A 15 -3.76 12.49 -18.93
N ASP A 16 -4.29 11.28 -19.02
CA ASP A 16 -5.57 11.03 -19.69
C ASP A 16 -6.75 11.64 -18.92
N ASP A 17 -7.82 11.98 -19.64
CA ASP A 17 -8.99 12.68 -19.08
C ASP A 17 -9.73 11.85 -18.01
N ASP A 18 -9.78 10.53 -18.19
CA ASP A 18 -10.39 9.60 -17.23
C ASP A 18 -9.60 9.52 -15.92
N VAL A 19 -8.27 9.53 -16.00
CA VAL A 19 -7.37 9.59 -14.84
C VAL A 19 -7.56 10.92 -14.10
N LEU A 20 -7.62 12.05 -14.81
CA LEU A 20 -7.87 13.35 -14.20
C LEU A 20 -9.25 13.41 -13.52
N ALA A 21 -10.29 12.85 -14.14
CA ALA A 21 -11.63 12.78 -13.57
C ALA A 21 -11.65 11.94 -12.27
N ALA A 22 -11.03 10.76 -12.28
CA ALA A 22 -10.90 9.91 -11.11
C ALA A 22 -10.14 10.61 -9.97
N ALA A 23 -9.03 11.28 -10.30
CA ALA A 23 -8.24 12.02 -9.32
C ALA A 23 -9.02 13.17 -8.68
N LYS A 24 -9.84 13.90 -9.45
CA LYS A 24 -10.75 14.94 -8.93
C LYS A 24 -11.80 14.36 -7.97
N GLY A 25 -12.39 13.22 -8.31
CA GLY A 25 -13.36 12.54 -7.44
C GLY A 25 -12.73 12.14 -6.10
N LEU A 26 -11.55 11.52 -6.14
CA LEU A 26 -10.80 11.13 -4.93
C LEU A 26 -10.35 12.34 -4.10
N ALA A 27 -9.91 13.42 -4.77
CA ALA A 27 -9.51 14.66 -4.12
C ALA A 27 -10.67 15.28 -3.32
N ALA A 28 -11.87 15.32 -3.91
CA ALA A 28 -13.07 15.81 -3.25
C ALA A 28 -13.44 14.94 -2.04
N GLN A 29 -13.44 13.61 -2.20
CA GLN A 29 -13.76 12.66 -1.14
C GLN A 29 -12.77 12.74 0.05
N GLN A 30 -11.48 12.90 -0.24
CA GLN A 30 -10.41 12.89 0.77
C GLN A 30 -10.04 14.28 1.30
N ARG A 31 -10.68 15.36 0.81
CA ARG A 31 -10.31 16.77 1.06
C ARG A 31 -8.83 17.05 0.82
N LYS A 32 -8.30 16.57 -0.30
CA LYS A 32 -6.91 16.80 -0.74
C LYS A 32 -6.89 17.54 -2.06
N THR A 33 -5.75 18.12 -2.44
CA THR A 33 -5.55 18.64 -3.80
C THR A 33 -5.37 17.49 -4.79
N VAL A 34 -5.71 17.71 -6.06
CA VAL A 34 -5.47 16.73 -7.14
C VAL A 34 -3.99 16.34 -7.21
N GLY A 35 -3.09 17.31 -7.07
CA GLY A 35 -1.64 17.06 -7.06
C GLY A 35 -1.19 16.15 -5.92
N GLU A 36 -1.75 16.30 -4.71
CA GLU A 36 -1.46 15.41 -3.58
C GLU A 36 -1.96 13.98 -3.84
N VAL A 37 -3.19 13.83 -4.37
CA VAL A 37 -3.74 12.51 -4.73
C VAL A 37 -2.87 11.82 -5.77
N ILE A 38 -2.51 12.51 -6.86
CA ILE A 38 -1.63 11.96 -7.90
C ILE A 38 -0.25 11.60 -7.32
N SER A 39 0.32 12.47 -6.49
CA SER A 39 1.62 12.23 -5.87
C SER A 39 1.60 11.00 -4.94
N ASP A 40 0.52 10.82 -4.17
CA ASP A 40 0.33 9.66 -3.30
C ASP A 40 0.12 8.36 -4.10
N LEU A 41 -0.68 8.40 -5.17
CA LEU A 41 -0.88 7.26 -6.07
C LEU A 41 0.42 6.86 -6.76
N ALA A 42 1.18 7.82 -7.28
CA ALA A 42 2.49 7.59 -7.88
C ALA A 42 3.44 6.93 -6.87
N ARG A 43 3.56 7.46 -5.65
CA ARG A 43 4.38 6.86 -4.58
C ARG A 43 3.98 5.41 -4.30
N LYS A 44 2.69 5.14 -4.11
CA LYS A 44 2.18 3.77 -3.88
C LYS A 44 2.54 2.82 -5.03
N SER A 45 2.39 3.27 -6.28
CA SER A 45 2.71 2.44 -7.46
C SER A 45 4.21 2.12 -7.58
N LEU A 46 5.07 3.06 -7.20
CA LEU A 46 6.53 2.88 -7.22
C LEU A 46 6.99 2.00 -6.05
N SER A 47 6.37 2.11 -4.87
CA SER A 47 6.63 1.23 -3.73
C SER A 47 6.13 -0.19 -3.93
N ALA A 48 4.99 -0.40 -4.60
CA ALA A 48 4.48 -1.74 -4.89
C ALA A 48 5.49 -2.56 -5.73
N ARG A 49 6.23 -1.91 -6.63
CA ARG A 49 7.30 -2.53 -7.42
C ARG A 49 8.50 -3.00 -6.60
N SER A 50 8.77 -2.43 -5.41
CA SER A 50 9.84 -2.95 -4.52
C SER A 50 9.38 -4.12 -3.66
N SER A 51 8.06 -4.39 -3.63
CA SER A 51 7.46 -5.44 -2.82
C SER A 51 7.20 -6.75 -3.56
N SER A 52 7.77 -6.97 -4.76
CA SER A 52 7.77 -8.30 -5.35
C SER A 52 8.48 -9.23 -4.36
N GLY A 53 7.68 -9.98 -3.59
CA GLY A 53 8.18 -10.92 -2.60
C GLY A 53 9.17 -11.88 -3.27
N LYS A 54 10.04 -12.51 -2.48
CA LYS A 54 10.91 -13.56 -3.01
C LYS A 54 10.05 -14.55 -3.79
N LEU A 55 10.41 -14.84 -5.04
CA LEU A 55 9.77 -15.90 -5.79
C LEU A 55 10.43 -17.23 -5.37
N ARG A 56 9.62 -18.29 -5.25
CA ARG A 56 10.11 -19.68 -5.16
C ARG A 56 9.39 -20.50 -6.20
N ASN A 57 10.13 -21.04 -7.17
CA ASN A 57 9.58 -21.81 -8.29
C ASN A 57 8.47 -21.06 -9.07
N GLY A 58 8.64 -19.75 -9.29
CA GLY A 58 7.66 -18.92 -10.02
C GLY A 58 6.44 -18.48 -9.21
N VAL A 59 6.30 -18.93 -7.95
CA VAL A 59 5.22 -18.53 -7.06
C VAL A 59 5.69 -17.40 -6.13
N PRO A 60 4.95 -16.28 -6.01
CA PRO A 60 5.25 -15.24 -5.03
C PRO A 60 5.14 -15.78 -3.60
N LEU A 61 6.24 -15.72 -2.85
CA LEU A 61 6.20 -16.03 -1.43
C LEU A 61 5.51 -14.90 -0.68
N LEU A 62 4.52 -15.28 0.13
CA LEU A 62 3.97 -14.40 1.14
C LEU A 62 5.11 -13.96 2.07
N ARG A 63 5.14 -12.68 2.44
CA ARG A 63 6.08 -12.22 3.47
C ARG A 63 5.74 -12.95 4.76
N ALA A 64 6.68 -13.73 5.28
CA ALA A 64 6.54 -14.33 6.59
C ALA A 64 6.28 -13.21 7.61
N ALA A 65 5.20 -13.34 8.37
CA ALA A 65 4.82 -12.38 9.40
C ALA A 65 5.76 -12.50 10.62
N GLY A 66 7.03 -12.12 10.47
CA GLY A 66 8.02 -12.15 11.55
C GLY A 66 8.08 -13.47 12.34
N HIS A 67 8.52 -13.38 13.60
CA HIS A 67 8.63 -14.51 14.53
C HIS A 67 7.28 -14.92 15.16
N GLN A 68 6.17 -14.81 14.43
CA GLN A 68 4.91 -15.34 14.95
C GLN A 68 5.01 -16.87 15.02
N ALA A 69 4.68 -17.43 16.18
CA ALA A 69 4.66 -18.87 16.38
C ALA A 69 3.76 -19.52 15.31
N PRO A 70 4.17 -20.67 14.74
CA PRO A 70 3.35 -21.36 13.75
C PRO A 70 1.97 -21.66 14.36
N VAL A 71 0.91 -21.47 13.56
CA VAL A 71 -0.43 -21.90 13.95
C VAL A 71 -0.44 -23.42 13.96
N THR A 72 -0.54 -24.01 15.15
CA THR A 72 -0.58 -25.47 15.34
C THR A 72 -2.01 -25.97 15.54
N SER A 73 -2.24 -27.26 15.28
CA SER A 73 -3.53 -27.89 15.58
C SER A 73 -3.92 -27.77 17.06
N ASP A 74 -2.94 -27.83 17.96
CA ASP A 74 -3.17 -27.67 19.41
C ASP A 74 -3.65 -26.25 19.74
N LEU A 75 -3.05 -25.23 19.13
CA LEU A 75 -3.48 -23.83 19.28
C LEU A 75 -4.91 -23.63 18.78
N ILE A 76 -5.27 -24.22 17.64
CA ILE A 76 -6.62 -24.14 17.09
C ILE A 76 -7.62 -24.77 18.07
N LYS A 77 -7.28 -25.92 18.64
CA LYS A 77 -8.15 -26.65 19.56
C LYS A 77 -8.38 -25.85 20.86
N GLN A 78 -7.31 -25.29 21.42
CA GLN A 78 -7.41 -24.43 22.60
C GLN A 78 -8.30 -23.21 22.35
N LEU A 79 -8.17 -22.54 21.21
CA LEU A 79 -9.01 -21.39 20.86
C LEU A 79 -10.48 -21.74 20.64
N GLN A 80 -10.78 -22.97 20.21
CA GLN A 80 -12.17 -23.45 20.08
C GLN A 80 -12.80 -23.73 21.44
N ASP A 81 -12.04 -24.33 22.35
CA ASP A 81 -12.49 -24.62 23.73
C ASP A 81 -12.74 -23.32 24.52
N ASP A 82 -12.00 -22.25 24.22
CA ASP A 82 -12.13 -20.92 24.86
C ASP A 82 -13.28 -20.06 24.29
N LEU A 83 -13.96 -20.50 23.22
CA LEU A 83 -15.13 -19.80 22.68
C LEU A 83 -16.40 -20.18 23.47
N PRO A 84 -17.18 -19.21 23.98
CA PRO A 84 -18.52 -19.51 24.48
C PRO A 84 -19.45 -19.91 23.32
N GLU A 85 -20.32 -20.90 23.57
CA GLU A 85 -21.39 -21.35 22.66
C GLU A 85 -22.33 -20.22 22.20
#